data_AF-A0A3B0KXI7-F1
#
_entry.id   AF-A0A3B0KXI7-F1
#
_cell.length_a   1.000
_cell.length_b   1.000
_cell.length_c   1.000
_cell.angle_alpha   90.00
_cell.angle_beta   90.00
_cell.angle_gamma   90.00
#
_symmetry.space_group_name_H-M   'P 1'
#
loop_
_entity.id
_entity.type
_entity.pdbx_description
1 polymer ?
#
loop_
_entity_poly.entity_id
_entity_poly.type
_entity_poly.pdbx_seq_one_letter_code
_entity_poly.pdbx_strand_id
1 'polypeptide(L)'
;MLATKEMENYVPERCRYLRSHEEVLQRKCSGHYPLVAVTKFRDTFIEAGEPFALYMTASLDYVLVLMKASPLHNCQKMRFLDVTSFNCGDKNNTVILKSAAMYCFPFHIQLPDDLMQMCLMENDMNLDPLKEVLKTKRGVIHYALGDNGAERLGLGIGIGIGVWLRLLALPLSISICMGMVMVMQRL
;
A
#
# COMPACT_ATOMS: atom_id res chain seq x y z
N MET A 1 -26.80 15.33 4.81
CA MET A 1 -25.56 15.94 5.31
C MET A 1 -25.70 16.11 6.81
N LEU A 2 -24.97 15.30 7.58
CA LEU A 2 -24.68 15.43 9.01
C LEU A 2 -23.75 14.25 9.33
N ALA A 3 -22.52 14.30 8.81
CA ALA A 3 -21.45 13.44 9.30
C ALA A 3 -20.95 14.10 10.58
N THR A 4 -21.54 13.72 11.71
CA THR A 4 -21.11 14.17 13.02
C THR A 4 -19.71 13.61 13.30
N LYS A 5 -18.90 14.48 13.87
CA LYS A 5 -17.49 14.36 14.25
C LYS A 5 -17.22 13.30 15.35
N GLU A 6 -18.10 12.31 15.48
CA GLU A 6 -18.16 11.34 16.59
C GLU A 6 -18.07 9.87 16.12
N MET A 7 -17.70 9.61 14.85
CA MET A 7 -17.16 8.31 14.45
C MET A 7 -15.61 8.26 14.57
N GLU A 8 -15.03 9.21 15.29
CA GLU A 8 -13.60 9.25 15.59
C GLU A 8 -13.27 8.15 16.62
N ASN A 9 -12.55 7.10 16.17
CA ASN A 9 -11.91 6.07 17.01
C ASN A 9 -12.79 4.92 17.53
N TYR A 10 -13.60 4.29 16.66
CA TYR A 10 -14.19 2.99 16.97
C TYR A 10 -13.34 1.85 16.41
N VAL A 11 -12.75 1.02 17.28
CA VAL A 11 -12.15 -0.26 16.90
C VAL A 11 -13.26 -1.20 16.40
N PRO A 12 -13.22 -1.66 15.13
CA PRO A 12 -14.24 -2.56 14.60
C PRO A 12 -14.43 -3.80 15.46
N GLU A 13 -15.64 -4.36 15.50
CA GLU A 13 -15.95 -5.55 16.32
C GLU A 13 -14.94 -6.68 16.12
N ARG A 14 -14.61 -6.95 14.85
CA ARG A 14 -13.65 -7.98 14.45
C ARG A 14 -12.22 -7.71 14.90
N CYS A 15 -11.89 -6.47 15.25
CA CYS A 15 -10.58 -6.05 15.71
C CYS A 15 -10.45 -5.98 17.23
N ARG A 16 -11.54 -6.22 18.00
CA ARG A 16 -11.52 -6.08 19.46
C ARG A 16 -10.47 -6.93 20.16
N TYR A 17 -10.12 -8.09 19.59
CA TYR A 17 -9.07 -8.96 20.13
C TYR A 17 -7.69 -8.27 20.18
N LEU A 18 -7.44 -7.25 19.35
CA LEU A 18 -6.20 -6.49 19.38
C LEU A 18 -6.03 -5.66 20.67
N ARG A 19 -7.14 -5.31 21.35
CA ARG A 19 -7.09 -4.57 22.63
C ARG A 19 -6.88 -5.49 23.83
N SER A 20 -7.38 -6.73 23.75
CA SER A 20 -7.28 -7.68 24.87
C SER A 20 -5.90 -8.33 24.97
N HIS A 21 -5.14 -8.32 23.89
CA HIS A 21 -3.80 -8.88 23.81
C HIS A 21 -2.82 -7.70 23.77
N GLU A 22 -2.20 -7.36 24.90
CA GLU A 22 -1.17 -6.30 25.00
C GLU A 22 0.15 -6.72 24.33
N GLU A 23 0.07 -7.41 23.20
CA GLU A 23 1.22 -7.96 22.49
C GLU A 23 1.99 -6.88 21.75
N VAL A 24 3.30 -7.07 21.71
CA VAL A 24 4.20 -6.22 20.94
C VAL A 24 4.27 -6.76 19.51
N LEU A 25 3.87 -5.92 18.57
CA LEU A 25 4.05 -6.11 17.14
C LEU A 25 5.49 -5.78 16.76
N GLN A 26 6.20 -6.73 16.17
CA GLN A 26 7.56 -6.55 15.69
C GLN A 26 7.56 -6.46 14.17
N ARG A 27 8.23 -5.45 13.62
CA ARG A 27 8.39 -5.31 12.16
C ARG A 27 9.28 -6.43 11.66
N LYS A 28 8.78 -7.16 10.66
CA LYS A 28 9.45 -8.32 10.08
C LYS A 28 10.00 -8.01 8.69
N CYS A 29 9.28 -7.19 7.93
CA CYS A 29 9.73 -6.71 6.63
C CYS A 29 9.02 -5.40 6.26
N SER A 30 9.64 -4.59 5.40
CA SER A 30 9.04 -3.41 4.76
C SER A 30 9.49 -3.33 3.31
N GLY A 31 8.58 -2.99 2.41
CA GLY A 31 8.84 -2.95 0.96
C GLY A 31 7.78 -2.14 0.23
N HIS A 32 7.70 -2.32 -1.09
CA HIS A 32 6.79 -1.57 -1.95
C HIS A 32 5.70 -2.46 -2.54
N TYR A 33 4.46 -1.97 -2.53
CA TYR A 33 3.29 -2.75 -2.93
C TYR A 33 3.37 -3.13 -4.41
N PRO A 34 3.45 -4.44 -4.76
CA PRO A 34 3.78 -4.84 -6.11
C PRO A 34 2.57 -4.76 -7.03
N LEU A 35 2.80 -4.49 -8.32
CA LEU A 35 1.74 -4.43 -9.34
C LEU A 35 0.91 -5.74 -9.42
N VAL A 36 1.55 -6.88 -9.17
CA VAL A 36 0.88 -8.19 -9.14
C VAL A 36 -0.14 -8.28 -7.99
N ALA A 37 0.11 -7.63 -6.85
CA ALA A 37 -0.84 -7.60 -5.74
C ALA A 37 -2.05 -6.69 -6.06
N VAL A 38 -1.85 -5.58 -6.79
CA VAL A 38 -2.94 -4.72 -7.26
C VAL A 38 -3.93 -5.52 -8.11
N THR A 39 -3.44 -6.32 -9.07
CA THR A 39 -4.32 -7.10 -9.96
C THR A 39 -4.96 -8.28 -9.26
N LYS A 40 -4.24 -8.95 -8.34
CA LYS A 40 -4.74 -10.12 -7.59
C LYS A 40 -5.79 -9.75 -6.55
N PHE A 41 -5.53 -8.74 -5.72
CA PHE A 41 -6.37 -8.40 -4.57
C PHE A 41 -7.35 -7.26 -4.84
N ARG A 42 -7.15 -6.49 -5.92
CA ARG A 42 -8.02 -5.37 -6.35
C ARG A 42 -8.29 -4.37 -5.22
N ASP A 43 -7.26 -4.11 -4.41
CA ASP A 43 -7.32 -3.14 -3.33
C ASP A 43 -7.38 -1.73 -3.91
N THR A 44 -8.36 -0.94 -3.47
CA THR A 44 -8.59 0.43 -3.93
C THR A 44 -7.98 1.49 -3.02
N PHE A 45 -7.39 1.09 -1.89
CA PHE A 45 -6.82 2.00 -0.90
C PHE A 45 -5.30 2.15 -1.00
N ILE A 46 -4.64 1.32 -1.81
CA ILE A 46 -3.19 1.35 -2.04
C ILE A 46 -2.88 1.17 -3.52
N GLU A 47 -1.90 1.92 -4.02
CA GLU A 47 -1.42 1.88 -5.39
C GLU A 47 -0.10 1.10 -5.49
N ALA A 48 0.24 0.65 -6.71
CA ALA A 48 1.52 0.00 -6.95
C ALA A 48 2.68 0.96 -6.65
N GLY A 49 3.72 0.46 -5.98
CA GLY A 49 4.88 1.24 -5.58
C GLY A 49 4.70 1.99 -4.26
N GLU A 50 3.52 2.00 -3.64
CA GLU A 50 3.35 2.59 -2.32
C GLU A 50 3.94 1.69 -1.22
N PRO A 51 4.45 2.26 -0.11
CA PRO A 51 5.10 1.47 0.91
C PRO A 51 4.09 0.65 1.72
N PHE A 52 4.54 -0.53 2.13
CA PHE A 52 3.90 -1.34 3.16
C PHE A 52 4.93 -1.88 4.15
N ALA A 53 4.46 -2.34 5.30
CA ALA A 53 5.26 -3.07 6.28
C ALA A 53 4.46 -4.20 6.92
N LEU A 54 5.13 -5.33 7.19
CA LEU A 54 4.56 -6.47 7.90
C LEU A 54 5.04 -6.49 9.35
N TYR A 55 4.08 -6.63 10.25
CA TYR A 55 4.32 -6.78 11.68
C TYR A 55 3.68 -8.07 12.19
N MET A 56 4.34 -8.73 13.13
CA MET A 56 3.82 -9.95 13.76
C MET A 56 4.00 -9.91 15.26
N THR A 57 3.11 -10.59 15.98
CA THR A 57 3.31 -10.86 17.40
C THR A 57 4.23 -12.06 17.61
N ALA A 58 4.88 -12.14 18.78
CA ALA A 58 5.77 -13.25 19.09
C ALA A 58 5.02 -14.59 19.21
N SER A 59 3.75 -14.55 19.60
CA SER A 59 2.86 -15.72 19.65
C SER A 59 2.38 -16.20 18.28
N LEU A 60 2.64 -15.41 17.23
CA LEU A 60 2.11 -15.61 15.88
C LEU A 60 0.57 -15.67 15.86
N ASP A 61 -0.13 -15.01 16.79
CA ASP A 61 -1.60 -15.00 16.76
C ASP A 61 -2.13 -14.23 15.54
N TYR A 62 -1.48 -13.12 15.17
CA TYR A 62 -1.83 -12.34 14.00
C TYR A 62 -0.65 -11.69 13.29
N VAL A 63 -0.84 -11.46 12.00
CA VAL A 63 0.00 -10.61 11.15
C VAL A 63 -0.75 -9.33 10.81
N LEU A 64 -0.09 -8.19 10.96
CA LEU A 64 -0.59 -6.88 10.55
C LEU A 64 0.19 -6.40 9.34
N VAL A 65 -0.53 -6.07 8.27
CA VAL A 65 0.00 -5.36 7.11
C VAL A 65 -0.35 -3.88 7.26
N LEU A 66 0.67 -3.07 7.48
CA LEU A 66 0.58 -1.62 7.50
C LEU A 66 0.74 -1.12 6.07
N MET A 67 -0.28 -0.45 5.56
CA MET A 67 -0.37 0.11 4.22
C MET A 67 -0.30 1.63 4.29
N LYS A 68 0.26 2.24 3.24
CA LYS A 68 0.40 3.69 3.04
C LYS A 68 1.46 4.33 3.95
N ALA A 69 2.23 5.23 3.35
CA ALA A 69 3.33 5.90 4.03
C ALA A 69 2.87 6.58 5.33
N SER A 70 3.55 6.29 6.44
CA SER A 70 3.21 6.86 7.74
C SER A 70 4.39 6.78 8.71
N PRO A 71 4.40 7.58 9.80
CA PRO A 71 5.44 7.49 10.83
C PRO A 71 5.56 6.10 11.46
N LEU A 72 4.50 5.29 11.43
CA LEU A 72 4.51 3.91 11.93
C LEU A 72 5.51 3.02 11.17
N HIS A 73 5.80 3.32 9.89
CA HIS A 73 6.81 2.58 9.13
C HIS A 73 8.20 2.64 9.77
N ASN A 74 8.50 3.67 10.57
CA ASN A 74 9.79 3.81 11.26
C ASN A 74 9.86 3.01 12.57
N CYS A 75 8.74 2.43 13.02
CA CYS A 75 8.68 1.65 14.24
C CYS A 75 9.20 0.23 14.01
N GLN A 76 10.26 -0.16 14.73
CA GLN A 76 10.72 -1.55 14.77
C GLN A 76 9.82 -2.44 15.63
N LYS A 77 9.27 -1.86 16.70
CA LYS A 77 8.29 -2.49 17.59
C LYS A 77 7.16 -1.52 17.84
N MET A 78 5.93 -2.01 17.93
CA MET A 78 4.79 -1.17 18.31
C MET A 78 3.74 -1.94 19.11
N ARG A 79 2.91 -1.22 19.85
CA ARG A 79 1.72 -1.75 20.52
C ARG A 79 0.50 -1.03 19.99
N PHE A 80 -0.55 -1.81 19.71
CA PHE A 80 -1.84 -1.28 19.31
C PHE A 80 -2.52 -0.59 20.50
N LEU A 81 -3.00 0.63 20.31
CA LEU A 81 -3.85 1.33 21.29
C LEU A 81 -5.26 1.50 20.70
N ASP A 82 -5.32 2.02 19.47
CA ASP A 82 -6.53 2.22 18.68
C ASP A 82 -6.23 2.18 17.17
N VAL A 83 -7.24 2.24 16.32
CA VAL A 83 -7.13 2.28 14.85
C VAL A 83 -6.20 3.40 14.38
N THR A 84 -6.22 4.55 15.05
CA THR A 84 -5.41 5.73 14.70
C THR A 84 -4.19 5.90 15.60
N SER A 85 -4.01 5.09 16.64
CA SER A 85 -2.97 5.33 17.66
C SER A 85 -2.19 4.08 18.04
N PHE A 86 -0.87 4.22 18.08
CA PHE A 86 0.06 3.13 18.39
C PHE A 86 1.18 3.65 19.28
N ASN A 87 1.66 2.84 20.20
CA ASN A 87 2.88 3.12 20.95
C ASN A 87 4.07 2.53 20.20
N CYS A 88 5.09 3.33 19.88
CA CYS A 88 6.25 2.95 19.08
C CYS A 88 7.49 2.73 19.97
N GLY A 89 7.96 1.48 20.05
CA GLY A 89 9.12 1.07 20.84
C GLY A 89 8.81 0.81 22.33
N ASP A 90 9.86 0.85 23.15
CA ASP A 90 9.78 0.63 24.61
C ASP A 90 9.67 1.95 25.40
N LYS A 91 9.91 3.09 24.73
CA LYS A 91 9.66 4.44 25.27
C LYS A 91 8.24 4.81 24.88
N ASN A 92 7.48 5.48 25.77
CA ASN A 92 6.06 5.89 25.58
C ASN A 92 5.84 6.92 24.44
N ASN A 93 6.39 6.66 23.26
CA ASN A 93 6.27 7.48 22.07
C ASN A 93 5.00 7.06 21.34
N THR A 94 3.89 7.70 21.68
CA THR A 94 2.61 7.46 21.02
C THR A 94 2.58 8.18 19.68
N VAL A 95 2.38 7.43 18.61
CA VAL A 95 2.13 7.93 17.25
C VAL A 95 0.62 7.98 17.04
N ILE A 96 0.12 9.16 16.69
CA ILE A 96 -1.30 9.39 16.38
C ILE A 96 -1.41 9.78 14.91
N LEU A 97 -2.21 9.03 14.16
CA LEU A 97 -2.50 9.26 12.76
C LEU A 97 -3.71 10.18 12.63
N LYS A 98 -3.69 11.06 11.62
CA LYS A 98 -4.82 11.96 11.31
C LYS A 98 -6.08 11.19 10.96
N SER A 99 -5.94 10.11 10.19
CA SER A 99 -7.02 9.21 9.81
C SER A 99 -6.45 7.85 9.41
N ALA A 100 -7.21 6.80 9.68
CA ALA A 100 -6.82 5.44 9.39
C ALA A 100 -8.04 4.53 9.23
N ALA A 101 -7.87 3.44 8.49
CA ALA A 101 -8.84 2.36 8.39
C ALA A 101 -8.18 1.04 8.81
N MET A 102 -8.92 0.18 9.50
CA MET A 102 -8.43 -1.13 9.92
C MET A 102 -9.46 -2.21 9.61
N TYR A 103 -8.99 -3.31 9.04
CA TYR A 103 -9.79 -4.48 8.70
C TYR A 103 -9.16 -5.71 9.32
N CYS A 104 -9.90 -6.39 10.20
CA CYS A 104 -9.43 -7.59 10.87
C CYS A 104 -10.21 -8.82 10.39
N PHE A 105 -9.45 -9.87 10.11
CA PHE A 105 -9.95 -11.13 9.60
C PHE A 105 -9.81 -12.20 10.70
N PRO A 106 -10.88 -12.95 11.02
CA PRO A 106 -10.82 -13.97 12.06
C PRO A 106 -10.03 -15.23 11.64
N PHE A 107 -9.40 -15.19 10.47
CA PHE A 107 -8.59 -16.25 9.87
C PHE A 107 -7.41 -15.60 9.13
N HIS A 108 -6.41 -16.43 8.84
CA HIS A 108 -5.26 -16.05 8.04
C HIS A 108 -5.66 -15.76 6.59
N ILE A 109 -5.12 -14.69 6.01
CA ILE A 109 -5.39 -14.28 4.63
C ILE A 109 -4.09 -14.28 3.83
N GLN A 110 -4.19 -14.59 2.53
CA GLN A 110 -3.03 -14.79 1.66
C GLN A 110 -2.23 -13.52 1.35
N LEU A 111 -2.83 -12.33 1.47
CA LEU A 111 -2.17 -11.06 1.16
C LEU A 111 -0.84 -10.87 1.92
N PRO A 112 -0.77 -11.03 3.26
CA PRO A 112 0.48 -11.05 4.01
C PRO A 112 1.55 -12.01 3.47
N ASP A 113 1.18 -13.20 2.99
CA ASP A 113 2.15 -14.19 2.49
C ASP A 113 2.83 -13.69 1.21
N ASP A 114 2.01 -13.26 0.25
CA ASP A 114 2.48 -12.74 -1.02
C ASP A 114 3.37 -11.50 -0.81
N LEU A 115 2.93 -10.59 0.07
CA LEU A 115 3.68 -9.38 0.40
C LEU A 115 4.97 -9.69 1.15
N MET A 116 4.97 -10.66 2.06
CA MET A 116 6.19 -11.11 2.73
C MET A 116 7.18 -11.69 1.72
N GLN A 117 6.73 -12.59 0.83
CA GLN A 117 7.59 -13.16 -0.21
C GLN A 117 8.22 -12.06 -1.08
N MET A 118 7.41 -11.11 -1.55
CA MET A 118 7.89 -10.00 -2.38
C MET A 118 8.87 -9.10 -1.62
N CYS A 119 8.58 -8.80 -0.35
CA CYS A 119 9.45 -8.00 0.49
C CYS A 119 10.80 -8.67 0.76
N LEU A 120 10.82 -9.98 0.98
CA LEU A 120 12.07 -10.73 1.18
C LEU A 120 12.92 -10.75 -0.10
N MET A 121 12.27 -10.88 -1.26
CA MET A 121 12.95 -10.80 -2.55
C MET A 121 13.51 -9.40 -2.82
N GLU A 122 12.74 -8.35 -2.52
CA GLU A 122 13.15 -6.95 -2.68
C GLU A 122 14.38 -6.61 -1.82
N ASN A 123 14.44 -7.16 -0.61
CA ASN A 123 15.47 -6.86 0.39
C ASN A 123 16.61 -7.90 0.47
N ASP A 124 16.66 -8.89 -0.42
CA ASP A 124 17.63 -10.01 -0.40
C ASP A 124 17.72 -10.71 0.97
N MET A 125 16.56 -11.01 1.56
CA MET A 125 16.42 -11.62 2.88
C MET A 125 16.15 -13.14 2.80
N ASN A 126 16.50 -13.86 3.87
CA ASN A 126 16.19 -15.29 3.99
C ASN A 126 14.67 -15.58 4.11
N LEU A 127 14.27 -16.83 3.88
CA LEU A 127 12.86 -17.25 3.87
C LEU A 127 12.26 -17.52 5.26
N ASP A 128 12.98 -17.30 6.36
CA ASP A 128 12.48 -17.66 7.69
C ASP A 128 11.27 -16.81 8.13
N PRO A 129 11.22 -15.48 7.87
CA PRO A 129 10.02 -14.69 8.14
C PRO A 129 8.78 -15.18 7.38
N LEU A 130 8.94 -15.72 6.16
CA LEU A 130 7.82 -16.28 5.40
C LEU A 130 7.23 -17.51 6.10
N LYS A 131 8.08 -18.39 6.64
CA LYS A 131 7.62 -19.57 7.41
C LYS A 131 6.86 -19.16 8.68
N GLU A 132 7.20 -18.03 9.28
CA GLU A 132 6.48 -17.48 10.44
C GLU A 132 5.12 -16.89 10.04
N VAL A 133 5.06 -16.09 8.97
CA VAL A 133 3.80 -15.49 8.49
C VAL A 133 2.76 -16.58 8.16
N LEU A 134 3.17 -17.66 7.49
CA LEU A 134 2.30 -18.79 7.15
C LEU A 134 1.71 -19.52 8.38
N LYS A 135 2.29 -19.34 9.57
CA LYS A 135 1.80 -19.92 10.83
C LYS A 135 0.84 -18.99 11.58
N THR A 136 0.69 -17.75 11.12
CA THR A 136 -0.17 -16.80 11.81
C THR A 136 -1.63 -17.19 11.68
N LYS A 137 -2.43 -16.95 12.73
CA LYS A 137 -3.83 -17.43 12.76
C LYS A 137 -4.81 -16.43 12.14
N ARG A 138 -4.49 -15.13 12.18
CA ARG A 138 -5.38 -14.03 11.78
C ARG A 138 -4.62 -12.98 10.98
N GLY A 139 -5.29 -12.37 10.02
CA GLY A 139 -4.76 -11.22 9.28
C GLY A 139 -5.40 -9.91 9.72
N VAL A 140 -4.58 -8.85 9.73
CA VAL A 140 -5.01 -7.48 9.93
C VAL A 140 -4.45 -6.64 8.80
N ILE A 141 -5.29 -5.80 8.19
CA ILE A 141 -4.86 -4.78 7.24
C ILE A 141 -5.16 -3.42 7.84
N HIS A 142 -4.14 -2.56 7.90
CA HIS A 142 -4.25 -1.21 8.42
C HIS A 142 -3.79 -0.22 7.36
N TYR A 143 -4.60 0.78 7.06
CA TYR A 143 -4.28 1.85 6.12
C TYR A 143 -4.12 3.16 6.87
N ALA A 144 -2.97 3.82 6.72
CA ALA A 144 -2.75 5.17 7.21
C ALA A 144 -3.26 6.20 6.19
N LEU A 145 -4.53 6.60 6.33
CA LEU A 145 -5.25 7.49 5.42
C LEU A 145 -5.06 8.96 5.82
N GLY A 146 -3.84 9.49 5.71
CA GLY A 146 -3.50 10.91 5.97
C GLY A 146 -3.17 11.69 4.70
N ASP A 147 -2.69 12.93 4.83
CA ASP A 147 -2.40 13.87 3.72
C ASP A 147 -1.32 13.36 2.71
N ASN A 148 -0.70 12.22 2.99
CA ASN A 148 0.30 11.56 2.12
C ASN A 148 -0.23 10.28 1.46
N GLY A 149 -1.51 9.92 1.67
CA GLY A 149 -2.08 8.65 1.23
C GLY A 149 -3.06 8.83 0.08
N ALA A 150 -2.55 8.85 -1.16
CA ALA A 150 -3.29 8.97 -2.40
C ALA A 150 -4.35 10.08 -2.41
N GLU A 151 -3.98 11.26 -2.92
CA GLU A 151 -4.97 12.05 -3.63
C GLU A 151 -5.60 11.13 -4.67
N ARG A 152 -6.87 10.81 -4.49
CA ARG A 152 -7.69 10.30 -5.58
C ARG A 152 -7.57 11.32 -6.71
N LEU A 153 -6.70 11.07 -7.68
CA LEU A 153 -6.95 11.44 -9.07
C LEU A 153 -8.10 10.56 -9.55
N GLY A 154 -9.26 10.78 -8.93
CA GLY A 154 -10.51 10.53 -9.61
C GLY A 154 -10.41 11.35 -10.88
N LEU A 155 -10.51 10.66 -12.03
CA LEU A 155 -10.99 11.21 -13.28
C LEU A 155 -12.37 11.85 -13.04
N GLY A 156 -12.39 12.96 -12.32
CA GLY A 156 -13.43 13.95 -12.34
C GLY A 156 -13.16 14.77 -13.57
N ILE A 157 -14.03 14.63 -14.56
CA ILE A 157 -14.11 15.44 -15.76
C ILE A 157 -14.24 16.90 -15.31
N GLY A 158 -13.10 17.55 -15.11
CA GLY A 158 -12.95 18.95 -14.77
C GLY A 158 -12.34 19.63 -15.98
N ILE A 159 -13.19 20.29 -16.74
CA ILE A 159 -12.86 21.10 -17.92
C ILE A 159 -11.90 22.21 -17.46
N GLY A 160 -10.60 21.95 -17.55
CA GLY A 160 -9.52 22.88 -17.27
C GLY A 160 -8.77 23.18 -18.56
N ILE A 161 -9.19 24.27 -19.20
CA ILE A 161 -8.67 24.85 -20.44
C ILE A 161 -7.16 25.08 -20.29
N GLY A 162 -6.34 24.53 -21.19
CA GLY A 162 -4.91 24.85 -21.16
C GLY A 162 -3.95 23.97 -21.95
N VAL A 163 -4.38 23.17 -22.93
CA VAL A 163 -3.44 22.58 -23.90
C VAL A 163 -3.70 23.22 -25.24
N TRP A 164 -2.74 24.05 -25.65
CA TRP A 164 -2.65 24.63 -26.97
C TRP A 164 -2.66 23.52 -28.02
N LEU A 165 -3.83 23.29 -28.60
CA LEU A 165 -4.01 22.61 -29.86
C LEU A 165 -3.30 23.46 -30.93
N ARG A 166 -2.02 23.19 -31.22
CA ARG A 166 -1.42 23.63 -32.49
C ARG A 166 -1.93 22.70 -33.58
N LEU A 167 -3.10 23.07 -34.09
CA LEU A 167 -3.67 22.57 -35.31
C LEU A 167 -2.69 22.75 -36.48
N LEU A 168 -2.52 21.64 -37.19
CA LEU A 168 -2.03 21.46 -38.54
C LEU A 168 -2.22 22.69 -39.45
N ALA A 169 -1.12 23.19 -40.00
CA ALA A 169 -1.10 23.90 -41.26
C ALA A 169 -0.19 23.14 -42.23
N LEU A 170 -0.79 22.26 -43.02
CA LEU A 170 -0.24 21.78 -44.29
C LEU A 170 -0.36 22.91 -45.32
N PRO A 171 0.70 23.24 -46.07
CA PRO A 171 0.53 23.65 -47.44
C PRO A 171 0.90 22.48 -48.35
N LEU A 172 -0.11 22.06 -49.12
CA LEU A 172 0.08 21.37 -50.39
C LEU A 172 0.92 22.25 -51.32
N SER A 173 2.11 21.79 -51.69
CA SER A 173 2.69 22.11 -52.98
C SER A 173 3.58 20.97 -53.49
N ILE A 174 3.14 20.47 -54.63
CA ILE A 174 3.71 19.46 -55.52
C ILE A 174 5.06 19.96 -56.07
N SER A 175 6.08 19.09 -56.22
CA SER A 175 6.71 18.79 -57.54
C SER A 175 8.05 18.03 -57.43
N ILE A 176 8.00 16.75 -57.85
CA ILE A 176 8.92 16.03 -58.78
C ILE A 176 10.45 16.20 -58.59
N CYS A 177 11.17 15.09 -58.31
CA CYS A 177 12.20 14.51 -59.20
C CYS A 177 13.01 13.36 -58.57
N MET A 178 12.97 12.22 -59.27
CA MET A 178 14.02 11.22 -59.54
C MET A 178 15.14 10.95 -58.52
N GLY A 179 15.27 9.67 -58.14
CA GLY A 179 16.48 9.14 -57.53
C GLY A 179 16.37 7.65 -57.19
N MET A 180 16.46 6.78 -58.21
CA MET A 180 16.80 5.37 -58.06
C MET A 180 18.03 5.22 -57.15
N VAL A 181 18.03 4.24 -56.23
CA VAL A 181 19.04 3.16 -56.16
C VAL A 181 18.49 2.06 -55.25
N MET A 182 18.31 0.87 -55.84
CA MET A 182 18.14 -0.40 -55.15
C MET A 182 19.36 -0.72 -54.28
N VAL A 183 19.16 -1.43 -53.18
CA VAL A 183 19.84 -2.69 -52.83
C VAL A 183 19.63 -2.95 -51.33
N MET A 184 18.87 -3.99 -50.99
CA MET A 184 19.17 -4.79 -49.80
C MET A 184 18.66 -6.21 -50.00
N GLN A 185 19.62 -7.12 -50.14
CA GLN A 185 19.44 -8.55 -50.29
C GLN A 185 18.84 -9.16 -49.01
N ARG A 186 17.92 -10.10 -49.20
CA ARG A 186 17.66 -11.19 -48.26
C ARG A 186 18.57 -12.36 -48.63
N LEU A 187 19.30 -12.88 -47.64
CA LEU A 187 19.28 -14.28 -47.18
C LEU A 187 20.27 -14.41 -46.03
#